data_AF-A0A928V956-F1
#
_entry.id   AF-A0A928V956-F1
#
_cell.length_a   1.000
_cell.length_b   1.000
_cell.length_c   1.000
_cell.angle_alpha   90.00
_cell.angle_beta   90.00
_cell.angle_gamma   90.00
#
_symmetry.space_group_name_H-M   'P 1'
#
loop_
_entity.id
_entity.type
_entity.pdbx_description
1 polymer ?
#
loop_
_entity_poly.entity_id
_entity_poly.type
_entity_poly.pdbx_seq_one_letter_code
_entity_poly.pdbx_strand_id
1 'polypeptide(L)'
;MPTSQSIVVDLEMSDVEYLELLANGRNPVQEQSYTQQLICFGFDLIEAKQLAPLFDKKESSIAEKIAVNRALKQVWNRLIKLA
;
A
#
# COMPACT_ATOMS: atom_id res chain seq x y z
N MET A 1 21.10 24.82 2.34
CA MET A 1 19.93 24.24 3.03
C MET A 1 18.97 23.80 1.95
N PRO A 2 18.78 22.49 1.67
CA PRO A 2 17.72 22.08 0.77
C PRO A 2 16.40 22.49 1.42
N THR A 3 15.62 23.30 0.73
CA THR A 3 14.26 23.65 1.13
C THR A 3 13.42 22.38 1.05
N SER A 4 13.13 21.76 2.21
CA SER A 4 12.14 20.70 2.30
C SER A 4 10.79 21.29 1.88
N GLN A 5 10.43 21.13 0.61
CA GLN A 5 9.09 21.43 0.14
C GLN A 5 8.14 20.42 0.77
N SER A 6 7.15 20.90 1.51
CA SER A 6 6.05 20.07 2.00
C SER A 6 5.24 19.57 0.81
N ILE A 7 5.20 18.25 0.64
CA ILE A 7 4.35 17.59 -0.35
C ILE A 7 2.99 17.40 0.30
N VAL A 8 1.96 18.00 -0.27
CA VAL A 8 0.57 17.72 0.09
C VAL A 8 0.13 16.49 -0.70
N VAL A 9 -0.24 15.43 0.00
CA VAL A 9 -0.73 14.19 -0.59
C VAL A 9 -2.22 14.10 -0.31
N ASP A 10 -3.02 14.00 -1.37
CA ASP A 10 -4.42 13.64 -1.23
C ASP A 10 -4.52 12.12 -1.04
N LEU A 11 -5.06 11.72 0.12
CA LEU A 11 -5.20 10.31 0.49
C LEU A 11 -6.57 9.75 0.11
N GLU A 12 -7.47 10.57 -0.47
CA GLU A 12 -8.84 10.19 -0.81
C GLU A 12 -9.59 9.54 0.37
N MET A 13 -9.29 9.99 1.59
CA MET A 13 -9.86 9.46 2.83
C MET A 13 -10.37 10.58 3.72
N SER A 14 -11.30 10.26 4.62
CA SER A 14 -11.76 11.22 5.63
C SER A 14 -10.72 11.40 6.74
N ASP A 15 -10.72 12.56 7.39
CA ASP A 15 -9.86 12.84 8.55
C ASP A 15 -10.09 11.82 9.68
N VAL A 16 -11.34 11.35 9.86
CA VAL A 16 -11.68 10.36 10.88
C VAL A 16 -10.99 9.02 10.57
N GLU A 17 -11.11 8.55 9.33
CA GLU A 17 -10.47 7.31 8.88
C GLU A 17 -8.94 7.41 9.02
N TYR A 18 -8.36 8.56 8.64
CA TYR A 18 -6.94 8.82 8.79
C TYR A 18 -6.47 8.69 10.25
N LEU A 19 -7.20 9.33 11.18
CA LEU A 19 -6.87 9.29 12.60
C LEU A 19 -7.07 7.90 13.22
N GLU A 20 -8.09 7.15 12.81
CA GLU A 20 -8.32 5.77 13.24
C GLU A 20 -7.18 4.84 12.81
N LEU A 21 -6.68 4.99 11.58
CA LEU A 21 -5.53 4.22 11.12
C LEU A 21 -4.27 4.55 11.92
N LEU A 22 -4.00 5.84 12.16
CA LEU A 22 -2.87 6.25 13.00
C LEU A 22 -2.97 5.71 14.42
N ALA A 23 -4.17 5.73 15.04
CA ALA A 23 -4.40 5.18 16.36
C ALA A 23 -4.10 3.67 16.44
N ASN A 24 -4.29 2.95 15.33
CA ASN A 24 -3.95 1.54 15.19
C ASN A 24 -2.47 1.29 14.81
N GLY A 25 -1.63 2.33 14.81
CA GLY A 25 -0.21 2.24 14.46
C GLY A 25 0.05 1.98 12.98
N ARG A 26 -0.94 2.22 12.11
CA ARG A 26 -0.82 2.12 10.65
C ARG A 26 -0.32 3.43 10.06
N ASN A 27 0.26 3.37 8.86
CA ASN A 27 0.76 4.55 8.15
C ASN A 27 -0.06 4.80 6.88
N PRO A 28 -1.09 5.68 6.93
CA PRO A 28 -2.01 5.89 5.81
C PRO A 28 -1.31 6.38 4.53
N VAL A 29 -0.26 7.20 4.68
CA VAL A 29 0.51 7.73 3.54
C VAL A 29 1.24 6.60 2.80
N GLN A 30 1.86 5.69 3.56
CA GLN A 30 2.60 4.56 3.01
C GLN A 30 1.65 3.53 2.39
N GLU A 31 0.52 3.25 3.05
CA GLU A 31 -0.52 2.36 2.52
C GLU A 31 -1.13 2.89 1.22
N GLN A 32 -1.37 4.20 1.11
CA GLN A 32 -1.84 4.80 -0.14
C GLN A 32 -0.80 4.69 -1.25
N SER A 33 0.48 4.90 -0.94
CA SER A 33 1.58 4.70 -1.89
C SER A 33 1.62 3.26 -2.42
N TYR A 34 1.47 2.26 -1.54
CA TYR A 34 1.41 0.86 -1.96
C TYR A 34 0.16 0.55 -2.79
N THR A 35 -0.99 1.09 -2.40
CA THR A 35 -2.24 0.93 -3.16
C THR A 35 -2.07 1.43 -4.59
N GLN A 36 -1.52 2.64 -4.77
CA GLN A 36 -1.27 3.21 -6.09
C GLN A 36 -0.27 2.37 -6.90
N GLN A 37 0.81 1.90 -6.28
CA GLN A 37 1.78 1.04 -6.97
C GLN A 37 1.16 -0.28 -7.43
N LEU A 38 0.36 -0.95 -6.58
CA LEU A 38 -0.36 -2.16 -6.94
C LEU A 38 -1.30 -1.91 -8.13
N ILE A 39 -2.04 -0.80 -8.13
CA ILE A 39 -2.90 -0.43 -9.27
C ILE A 39 -2.08 -0.21 -10.55
N CYS A 40 -0.92 0.44 -10.47
CA CYS A 40 -0.02 0.60 -11.62
C CYS A 40 0.47 -0.75 -12.17
N PHE A 41 0.65 -1.74 -11.29
CA PHE A 41 0.92 -3.13 -11.67
C PHE A 41 -0.36 -3.94 -11.90
N GLY A 42 -1.47 -3.27 -12.20
CA GLY A 42 -2.76 -3.78 -12.68
C GLY A 42 -3.46 -4.76 -11.75
N PHE A 43 -3.38 -4.50 -10.45
CA PHE A 43 -4.35 -4.97 -9.48
C PHE A 43 -5.58 -4.04 -9.50
N ASP A 44 -6.76 -4.57 -9.19
CA ASP A 44 -7.92 -3.70 -9.04
C ASP A 44 -7.88 -2.91 -7.71
N LEU A 45 -8.71 -1.87 -7.61
CA LEU A 45 -8.71 -0.97 -6.44
C LEU A 45 -9.05 -1.71 -5.14
N ILE A 46 -9.95 -2.69 -5.18
CA ILE A 46 -10.42 -3.41 -3.99
C ILE A 46 -9.30 -4.32 -3.50
N GLU A 47 -8.70 -5.08 -4.40
CA GLU A 47 -7.57 -5.97 -4.13
C GLU A 47 -6.37 -5.17 -3.62
N ALA A 48 -6.06 -4.03 -4.24
CA ALA A 48 -4.97 -3.15 -3.80
C ALA A 48 -5.19 -2.61 -2.39
N LYS A 49 -6.41 -2.13 -2.06
CA LYS A 49 -6.75 -1.64 -0.71
C LYS A 49 -6.71 -2.73 0.36
N GLN A 50 -6.99 -3.98 0.00
CA GLN A 50 -6.88 -5.12 0.93
C GLN A 50 -5.44 -5.55 1.16
N LEU A 51 -4.59 -5.48 0.13
CA LEU A 51 -3.20 -5.92 0.20
C LEU A 51 -2.27 -4.88 0.83
N ALA A 52 -2.46 -3.59 0.51
CA ALA A 52 -1.57 -2.51 0.94
C ALA A 52 -1.29 -2.49 2.46
N PRO A 53 -2.27 -2.66 3.36
CA PRO A 53 -2.04 -2.68 4.80
C PRO A 53 -1.23 -3.88 5.28
N LEU A 54 -1.21 -4.98 4.51
CA LEU A 54 -0.57 -6.23 4.91
C LEU A 54 0.95 -6.21 4.73
N PHE A 55 1.49 -5.27 3.93
CA PHE A 55 2.92 -5.18 3.67
C PHE A 55 3.74 -4.83 4.92
N ASP A 56 3.23 -3.94 5.76
CA ASP A 56 3.91 -3.51 7.00
C ASP A 56 3.31 -4.13 8.27
N LYS A 57 2.31 -5.01 8.13
CA LYS A 57 1.64 -5.65 9.26
C LYS A 57 2.57 -6.66 9.94
N LYS A 58 3.09 -6.27 11.12
CA LYS A 58 4.01 -7.10 11.94
C LYS A 58 3.45 -8.50 12.22
N GLU A 59 2.19 -8.58 12.62
CA GLU A 59 1.52 -9.84 12.93
C GLU A 59 0.54 -10.20 11.82
N SER A 60 1.03 -10.99 10.87
CA SER A 60 0.25 -11.48 9.74
C SER A 60 -0.03 -12.98 9.87
N SER A 61 -1.28 -13.37 9.63
CA SER A 61 -1.68 -14.77 9.50
C SER A 61 -1.00 -15.44 8.30
N ILE A 62 -1.00 -16.77 8.26
CA ILE A 62 -0.43 -17.53 7.12
C ILE A 62 -1.15 -17.16 5.81
N ALA A 63 -2.47 -16.98 5.84
CA ALA A 63 -3.25 -16.61 4.67
C ALA A 63 -2.86 -15.22 4.12
N GLU A 64 -2.70 -14.23 5.00
CA GLU A 64 -2.25 -12.88 4.62
C GLU A 64 -0.85 -12.90 4.02
N LYS A 65 0.09 -13.66 4.61
CA LYS A 65 1.44 -13.83 4.05
C LYS A 65 1.43 -14.46 2.67
N ILE A 66 0.58 -15.46 2.45
CA ILE A 66 0.43 -16.08 1.13
C ILE A 66 -0.13 -15.07 0.12
N ALA A 67 -1.11 -14.26 0.50
CA ALA A 67 -1.70 -13.23 -0.36
C ALA A 67 -0.65 -12.20 -0.79
N VAL A 68 0.11 -11.64 0.17
CA VAL A 68 1.20 -10.70 -0.11
C VAL A 68 2.26 -11.30 -1.04
N ASN A 69 2.70 -12.54 -0.76
CA ASN A 69 3.69 -13.21 -1.61
C ASN A 69 3.20 -13.46 -3.04
N ARG A 70 1.91 -13.78 -3.22
CA ARG A 70 1.30 -13.91 -4.55
C ARG A 70 1.28 -12.57 -5.27
N ALA A 71 0.91 -11.50 -4.58
CA ALA A 71 0.90 -10.16 -5.14
C ALA A 71 2.31 -9.74 -5.59
N LEU A 72 3.32 -9.91 -4.73
CA LEU A 72 4.72 -9.63 -5.06
C LEU A 72 5.22 -10.44 -6.26
N LYS A 73 4.87 -11.73 -6.34
CA LYS A 73 5.22 -12.56 -7.50
C LYS A 73 4.59 -12.03 -8.80
N GLN A 74 3.34 -11.56 -8.75
CA GLN A 74 2.68 -10.97 -9.90
C GLN A 74 3.33 -9.65 -10.33
N VAL A 75 3.66 -8.77 -9.37
CA VAL A 75 4.42 -7.54 -9.64
C VAL A 75 5.76 -7.87 -10.31
N TRP A 76 6.52 -8.80 -9.74
CA TRP A 76 7.81 -9.24 -10.28
C TRP A 76 7.71 -9.77 -11.71
N ASN A 77 6.72 -10.63 -11.99
CA ASN A 77 6.48 -11.15 -13.33
C ASN A 77 6.15 -10.04 -14.34
N ARG A 78 5.46 -8.97 -13.92
CA ARG A 78 5.17 -7.82 -14.78
C ARG A 78 6.42 -6.98 -15.03
N LEU A 79 7.24 -6.76 -13.99
CA LEU A 79 8.53 -6.06 -14.13
C LEU A 79 9.45 -6.76 -15.14
N ILE A 80 9.57 -8.10 -15.06
CA ILE A 80 10.37 -8.87 -16.04
C ILE A 80 9.83 -8.73 -17.46
N LYS A 81 8.51 -8.67 -17.65
CA LYS A 81 7.89 -8.52 -18.97
C LYS A 81 8.03 -7.11 -19.55
N LEU A 82 8.27 -6.11 -18.71
CA LEU A 82 8.46 -4.71 -19.09
C LEU A 82 9.94 -4.36 -19.35
N ALA A 83 10.87 -5.23 -18.93
CA ALA A 83 12.32 -5.10 -19.13
C ALA A 83 12.77 -5.74 -20.45
#